data_AF-A0A6J1NPK6-F1
#
_entry.id   AF-A0A6J1NPK6-F1
#
_cell.length_a   1.000
_cell.length_b   1.000
_cell.length_c   1.000
_cell.angle_alpha   90.00
_cell.angle_beta   90.00
_cell.angle_gamma   90.00
#
_symmetry.space_group_name_H-M   'P 1'
#
loop_
_entity.id
_entity.type
_entity.pdbx_description
1 polymer ?
#
loop_
_entity_poly.entity_id
_entity_poly.type
_entity_poly.pdbx_seq_one_letter_code
_entity_poly.pdbx_strand_id
1 'polypeptide(L)'
;MSVDTLVTMPIDRWSDIKSVFKSDWPRGILGYLLLESQEFLLKSGIDYGFKLYCPFGDINNGIVALNVKNTFYDVLIQCPNDDTNHLEEALKTTKIIDWSKCNQIPTMPKHVMDCVNRVYTAKNLTLTMEDIIEADTFVLDKEVPLYDVRLPPKLTFKHISMDSLKLINDNWPHRYPGSEWYYELLIKSNLGYGLYNGGELVSWVFIKETGDLGHLYTVKNHRRKGYGELVLKLISNIQLKDKKYTVAHCGTYNTSAGKLYKKLGFENLLKTDWFLTAVVINRDIKTN
;
A
#
# COMPACT_ATOMS: atom_id res chain seq x y z
N MET A 1 -16.17 -31.48 3.25
CA MET A 1 -16.16 -30.05 2.85
C MET A 1 -14.90 -29.83 2.05
N SER A 2 -14.98 -29.34 0.81
CA SER A 2 -13.77 -29.06 0.01
C SER A 2 -12.99 -27.92 0.67
N VAL A 3 -11.67 -28.07 0.75
CA VAL A 3 -10.76 -26.99 1.18
C VAL A 3 -10.87 -25.85 0.15
N ASP A 4 -10.82 -24.60 0.62
CA ASP A 4 -10.81 -23.43 -0.28
C ASP A 4 -9.53 -23.41 -1.13
N THR A 5 -9.61 -22.85 -2.34
CA THR A 5 -8.46 -22.75 -3.25
C THR A 5 -7.45 -21.69 -2.79
N LEU A 6 -7.85 -20.73 -1.95
CA LEU A 6 -6.93 -19.85 -1.24
C LEU A 6 -6.53 -20.48 0.10
N VAL A 7 -5.28 -20.95 0.17
CA VAL A 7 -4.75 -21.64 1.36
C VAL A 7 -3.98 -20.65 2.23
N THR A 8 -4.34 -20.54 3.51
CA THR A 8 -3.67 -19.65 4.46
C THR A 8 -2.21 -20.04 4.65
N MET A 9 -1.31 -19.06 4.55
CA MET A 9 0.12 -19.27 4.68
C MET A 9 0.62 -18.93 6.09
N PRO A 10 1.20 -19.89 6.82
CA PRO A 10 1.77 -19.63 8.13
C PRO A 10 3.04 -18.76 8.03
N ILE A 11 3.34 -18.04 9.13
CA ILE A 11 4.40 -17.01 9.18
C ILE A 11 5.78 -17.59 8.85
N ASP A 12 6.05 -18.83 9.23
CA ASP A 12 7.31 -19.54 8.93
C ASP A 12 7.57 -19.73 7.42
N ARG A 13 6.53 -19.64 6.59
CA ARG A 13 6.64 -19.69 5.12
C ARG A 13 6.89 -18.32 4.48
N TRP A 14 6.74 -17.22 5.22
CA TRP A 14 6.82 -15.87 4.63
C TRP A 14 8.23 -15.53 4.12
N SER A 15 9.29 -16.13 4.68
CA SER A 15 10.66 -16.01 4.14
C SER A 15 10.79 -16.60 2.73
N ASP A 16 10.13 -17.73 2.48
CA ASP A 16 10.13 -18.38 1.17
C ASP A 16 9.38 -17.52 0.15
N ILE A 17 8.21 -17.01 0.55
CA ILE A 17 7.39 -16.13 -0.29
C ILE A 17 8.16 -14.85 -0.64
N LYS A 18 8.84 -14.22 0.33
CA LYS A 18 9.73 -13.08 0.07
C LYS A 18 10.85 -13.42 -0.92
N SER A 19 11.38 -14.64 -0.87
CA SER A 19 12.44 -15.09 -1.78
C SER A 19 11.93 -15.27 -3.22
N VAL A 20 10.70 -15.76 -3.38
CA VAL A 20 10.03 -15.85 -4.68
C VAL A 20 9.73 -14.46 -5.26
N PHE A 21 9.24 -13.50 -4.46
CA PHE A 21 9.05 -12.13 -4.97
C PHE A 21 10.37 -11.42 -5.33
N LYS A 22 11.49 -11.82 -4.73
CA LYS A 22 12.82 -11.32 -5.11
C LYS A 22 13.32 -11.84 -6.45
N SER A 23 12.85 -12.99 -6.95
CA SER A 23 13.28 -13.50 -8.26
C SER A 23 12.72 -12.67 -9.42
N ASP A 24 11.74 -11.81 -9.15
CA ASP A 24 11.04 -10.98 -10.13
C ASP A 24 11.18 -9.49 -9.79
N TRP A 25 12.42 -9.04 -9.58
CA TRP A 25 12.71 -7.67 -9.18
C TRP A 25 12.81 -6.71 -10.37
N PRO A 26 12.25 -5.48 -10.32
CA PRO A 26 11.58 -4.84 -9.19
C PRO A 26 10.07 -5.09 -9.11
N ARG A 27 9.47 -5.88 -10.00
CA ARG A 27 8.01 -6.09 -10.06
C ARG A 27 7.44 -6.68 -8.77
N GLY A 28 8.18 -7.58 -8.11
CA GLY A 28 7.81 -8.20 -6.85
C GLY A 28 8.03 -7.35 -5.58
N ILE A 29 8.47 -6.10 -5.70
CA ILE A 29 8.79 -5.24 -4.55
C ILE A 29 7.61 -5.06 -3.58
N LEU A 30 6.38 -4.95 -4.09
CA LEU A 30 5.20 -4.75 -3.26
C LEU A 30 4.85 -6.01 -2.46
N GLY A 31 4.92 -7.20 -3.09
CA GLY A 31 4.74 -8.46 -2.39
C GLY A 31 5.80 -8.67 -1.30
N TYR A 32 7.04 -8.29 -1.59
CA TYR A 32 8.14 -8.33 -0.62
C TYR A 32 7.92 -7.38 0.57
N LEU A 33 7.60 -6.10 0.31
CA LEU A 33 7.42 -5.09 1.36
C LEU A 33 6.18 -5.33 2.21
N LEU A 34 5.11 -5.87 1.61
CA LEU A 34 3.93 -6.29 2.36
C LEU A 34 4.34 -7.27 3.47
N LEU A 35 5.06 -8.33 3.13
CA LEU A 35 5.49 -9.35 4.11
C LEU A 35 6.45 -8.77 5.14
N GLU A 36 7.41 -7.93 4.73
CA GLU A 36 8.33 -7.27 5.66
C GLU A 36 7.58 -6.40 6.68
N SER A 37 6.59 -5.63 6.22
CA SER A 37 5.77 -4.78 7.07
C SER A 37 4.90 -5.58 8.02
N GLN A 38 4.29 -6.67 7.55
CA GLN A 38 3.45 -7.52 8.40
C GLN A 38 4.27 -8.26 9.47
N GLU A 39 5.48 -8.72 9.16
CA GLU A 39 6.39 -9.27 10.17
C GLU A 39 6.76 -8.23 11.24
N PHE A 40 6.99 -6.98 10.82
CA PHE A 40 7.27 -5.89 11.74
C PHE A 40 6.10 -5.62 12.69
N LEU A 41 4.87 -5.58 12.17
CA LEU A 41 3.66 -5.37 12.96
C LEU A 41 3.46 -6.49 13.99
N LEU A 42 3.55 -7.75 13.57
CA LEU A 42 3.41 -8.90 14.46
C LEU A 42 4.49 -8.92 15.56
N LYS A 43 5.74 -8.64 15.21
CA LYS A 43 6.85 -8.51 16.19
C LYS A 43 6.64 -7.36 17.17
N SER A 44 5.90 -6.33 16.76
CA SER A 44 5.53 -5.19 17.61
C SER A 44 4.27 -5.45 18.46
N GLY A 45 3.73 -6.67 18.43
CA GLY A 45 2.51 -7.05 19.15
C GLY A 45 1.22 -6.52 18.53
N ILE A 46 1.27 -6.09 17.26
CA ILE A 46 0.12 -5.59 16.52
C ILE A 46 -0.40 -6.70 15.60
N ASP A 47 -1.53 -7.28 15.98
CA ASP A 47 -2.32 -8.16 15.11
C ASP A 47 -3.69 -7.52 14.87
N TYR A 48 -3.94 -7.13 13.62
CA TYR A 48 -5.21 -6.56 13.19
C TYR A 48 -6.05 -7.55 12.35
N GLY A 49 -5.70 -8.83 12.38
CA GLY A 49 -6.41 -9.88 11.65
C GLY A 49 -5.96 -10.02 10.18
N PHE A 50 -4.74 -9.58 9.84
CA PHE A 50 -4.17 -9.78 8.51
C PHE A 50 -4.05 -11.27 8.19
N LYS A 51 -4.53 -11.67 7.01
CA LYS A 51 -4.40 -13.04 6.51
C LYS A 51 -3.79 -13.03 5.12
N LEU A 52 -2.77 -13.87 4.96
CA LEU A 52 -2.09 -14.14 3.69
C LEU A 52 -2.48 -15.52 3.18
N TYR A 53 -2.78 -15.61 1.90
CA TYR A 53 -3.12 -16.84 1.21
C TYR A 53 -2.26 -17.02 -0.04
N CYS A 54 -1.95 -18.26 -0.39
CA CYS A 54 -1.42 -18.62 -1.70
C CYS A 54 -2.43 -19.49 -2.45
N PRO A 55 -2.65 -19.26 -3.76
CA PRO A 55 -3.46 -20.14 -4.60
C PRO A 55 -2.94 -21.58 -4.54
N PHE A 56 -3.81 -22.50 -4.13
CA PHE A 56 -3.53 -23.92 -3.91
C PHE A 56 -2.37 -24.20 -2.93
N GLY A 57 -2.00 -23.23 -2.10
CA GLY A 57 -0.88 -23.34 -1.16
C GLY A 57 0.51 -23.28 -1.80
N ASP A 58 0.59 -22.98 -3.10
CA ASP A 58 1.85 -22.84 -3.82
C ASP A 58 2.27 -21.37 -3.90
N ILE A 59 3.44 -21.08 -3.34
CA ILE A 59 4.02 -19.73 -3.27
C ILE A 59 4.37 -19.15 -4.65
N ASN A 60 4.50 -20.00 -5.68
CA ASN A 60 4.76 -19.57 -7.05
C ASN A 60 3.52 -19.03 -7.75
N ASN A 61 2.32 -19.36 -7.25
CA ASN A 61 1.06 -18.87 -7.82
C ASN A 61 0.68 -17.47 -7.32
N GLY A 62 1.54 -16.83 -6.52
CA GLY A 62 1.30 -15.51 -5.97
C GLY A 62 0.68 -15.50 -4.57
N ILE A 63 0.33 -14.30 -4.12
CA ILE A 63 -0.30 -14.06 -2.84
C ILE A 63 -1.61 -13.30 -3.02
N VAL A 64 -2.55 -13.63 -2.13
CA VAL A 64 -3.78 -12.89 -1.92
C VAL A 64 -3.84 -12.58 -0.43
N ALA A 65 -4.03 -11.33 -0.05
CA ALA A 65 -4.25 -10.94 1.32
C ALA A 65 -5.56 -10.16 1.45
N LEU A 66 -6.28 -10.42 2.54
CA LEU A 66 -7.59 -9.84 2.78
C LEU A 66 -7.57 -9.03 4.08
N ASN A 67 -7.99 -7.77 3.98
CA ASN A 67 -8.27 -6.92 5.13
C ASN A 67 -9.74 -6.50 5.06
N VAL A 68 -10.54 -6.96 6.03
CA VAL A 68 -11.98 -6.67 6.09
C VAL A 68 -12.17 -5.31 6.76
N LYS A 69 -12.52 -4.29 5.98
CA LYS A 69 -12.88 -2.97 6.49
C LYS A 69 -14.39 -2.91 6.72
N ASN A 70 -14.85 -1.81 7.32
CA ASN A 70 -16.26 -1.62 7.69
C ASN A 70 -17.22 -1.80 6.49
N THR A 71 -17.00 -1.06 5.40
CA THR A 71 -17.92 -1.03 4.25
C THR A 71 -17.38 -1.71 2.99
N PHE A 72 -16.15 -2.24 3.02
CA PHE A 72 -15.50 -2.84 1.86
C PHE A 72 -14.37 -3.80 2.30
N TYR A 73 -13.86 -4.58 1.35
CA TYR A 73 -12.65 -5.38 1.54
C TYR A 73 -11.46 -4.73 0.85
N ASP A 74 -10.31 -4.69 1.53
CA ASP A 74 -9.02 -4.45 0.90
C ASP A 74 -8.42 -5.81 0.51
N VAL A 75 -8.29 -6.05 -0.79
CA VAL A 75 -7.76 -7.30 -1.35
C VAL A 75 -6.42 -7.00 -2.01
N LEU A 76 -5.33 -7.43 -1.39
CA LEU A 76 -3.97 -7.27 -1.91
C LEU A 76 -3.64 -8.49 -2.76
N ILE A 77 -3.31 -8.30 -4.03
CA ILE A 77 -3.01 -9.40 -4.97
C ILE A 77 -1.67 -9.13 -5.65
N GLN A 78 -0.75 -10.08 -5.58
CA GLN A 78 0.57 -9.99 -6.23
C GLN A 78 0.94 -11.36 -6.81
N CYS A 79 1.54 -11.39 -8.00
CA CYS A 79 2.03 -12.61 -8.64
C CYS A 79 3.50 -12.44 -9.06
N PRO A 80 4.41 -13.36 -8.69
CA PRO A 80 5.86 -13.23 -8.90
C PRO A 80 6.31 -13.64 -10.32
N ASN A 81 5.37 -13.85 -11.25
CA ASN A 81 5.64 -14.19 -12.64
C ASN A 81 4.40 -13.89 -13.49
N ASP A 82 4.53 -13.98 -14.82
CA ASP A 82 3.45 -13.68 -15.77
C ASP A 82 2.36 -14.77 -15.85
N ASP A 83 2.64 -15.99 -15.40
CA ASP A 83 1.64 -17.07 -15.36
C ASP A 83 0.66 -16.84 -14.21
N THR A 84 -0.54 -16.40 -14.57
CA THR A 84 -1.63 -16.10 -13.63
C THR A 84 -2.71 -17.18 -13.63
N ASN A 85 -2.52 -18.33 -14.28
CA ASN A 85 -3.58 -19.33 -14.46
C ASN A 85 -4.13 -19.87 -13.13
N HIS A 86 -3.24 -20.29 -12.23
CA HIS A 86 -3.66 -20.79 -10.91
C HIS A 86 -4.17 -19.68 -9.99
N LEU A 87 -3.61 -18.48 -10.09
CA LEU A 87 -4.13 -17.30 -9.37
C LEU A 87 -5.57 -17.02 -9.80
N GLU A 88 -5.82 -16.96 -11.11
CA GLU A 88 -7.13 -16.72 -11.68
C GLU A 88 -8.14 -17.79 -11.27
N GLU A 89 -7.78 -19.06 -11.35
CA GLU A 89 -8.65 -20.16 -10.97
C GLU A 89 -8.99 -20.11 -9.47
N ALA A 90 -8.02 -19.83 -8.61
CA ALA A 90 -8.28 -19.68 -7.18
C ALA A 90 -9.18 -18.48 -6.88
N LEU A 91 -8.95 -17.33 -7.50
CA LEU A 91 -9.78 -16.14 -7.34
C LEU A 91 -11.23 -16.36 -7.86
N LYS A 92 -11.42 -17.16 -8.92
CA LYS A 92 -12.75 -17.54 -9.42
C LYS A 92 -13.50 -18.49 -8.48
N THR A 93 -12.79 -19.41 -7.84
CA THR A 93 -13.41 -20.52 -7.10
C THR A 93 -13.47 -20.30 -5.59
N THR A 94 -12.67 -19.38 -5.06
CA THR A 94 -12.63 -19.09 -3.62
C THR A 94 -13.98 -18.62 -3.09
N LYS A 95 -14.26 -19.01 -1.84
CA LYS A 95 -15.39 -18.55 -1.03
C LYS A 95 -14.96 -17.53 0.02
N ILE A 96 -13.66 -17.22 0.09
CA ILE A 96 -13.09 -16.25 1.05
C ILE A 96 -13.39 -14.81 0.60
N ILE A 97 -13.32 -14.56 -0.71
CA ILE A 97 -13.59 -13.24 -1.28
C ILE A 97 -15.00 -13.21 -1.86
N ASP A 98 -15.80 -12.29 -1.35
CA ASP A 98 -17.11 -11.97 -1.91
C ASP A 98 -16.95 -10.86 -2.96
N TRP A 99 -16.79 -11.27 -4.22
CA TRP A 99 -16.63 -10.35 -5.35
C TRP A 99 -17.86 -9.46 -5.60
N SER A 100 -19.03 -9.82 -5.06
CA SER A 100 -20.24 -8.98 -5.16
C SER A 100 -20.23 -7.77 -4.23
N LYS A 101 -19.36 -7.77 -3.21
CA LYS A 101 -19.17 -6.61 -2.31
C LYS A 101 -18.25 -5.56 -2.93
N CYS A 102 -18.16 -4.41 -2.26
CA CYS A 102 -17.15 -3.41 -2.56
C CYS A 102 -15.76 -3.96 -2.23
N ASN A 103 -14.87 -4.04 -3.23
CA ASN A 103 -13.52 -4.57 -3.09
C ASN A 103 -12.53 -3.50 -3.58
N GLN A 104 -11.71 -2.96 -2.70
CA GLN A 104 -10.56 -2.15 -3.06
C GLN A 104 -9.39 -3.09 -3.32
N ILE A 105 -8.77 -2.98 -4.50
CA ILE A 105 -7.64 -3.82 -4.88
C ILE A 105 -6.46 -2.88 -5.15
N PRO A 106 -5.77 -2.43 -4.09
CA PRO A 106 -4.74 -1.42 -4.23
C PRO A 106 -3.54 -1.99 -4.99
N THR A 107 -3.09 -1.21 -5.98
CA THR A 107 -1.75 -1.27 -6.58
C THR A 107 -1.27 -2.69 -6.93
N MET A 108 -1.49 -3.12 -8.18
CA MET A 108 -1.03 -4.42 -8.67
C MET A 108 -0.30 -4.32 -10.03
N PRO A 109 0.67 -5.23 -10.29
CA PRO A 109 1.23 -5.52 -11.60
C PRO A 109 0.16 -5.63 -12.71
N LYS A 110 0.42 -5.16 -13.94
CA LYS A 110 -0.57 -5.25 -15.03
C LYS A 110 -1.02 -6.68 -15.32
N HIS A 111 -0.13 -7.66 -15.29
CA HIS A 111 -0.52 -9.05 -15.51
C HIS A 111 -1.50 -9.54 -14.43
N VAL A 112 -1.36 -9.05 -13.20
CA VAL A 112 -2.32 -9.26 -12.11
C VAL A 112 -3.62 -8.50 -12.36
N MET A 113 -3.57 -7.26 -12.86
CA MET A 113 -4.77 -6.50 -13.26
C MET A 113 -5.54 -7.22 -14.37
N ASP A 114 -4.85 -7.70 -15.39
CA ASP A 114 -5.44 -8.46 -16.49
C ASP A 114 -6.08 -9.77 -15.97
N CYS A 115 -5.46 -10.43 -14.98
CA CYS A 115 -6.03 -11.56 -14.25
C CYS A 115 -7.32 -11.16 -13.51
N VAL A 116 -7.30 -10.08 -12.73
CA VAL A 116 -8.49 -9.59 -12.00
C VAL A 116 -9.62 -9.25 -12.95
N ASN A 117 -9.34 -8.59 -14.08
CA ASN A 117 -10.34 -8.31 -15.13
C ASN A 117 -11.02 -9.59 -15.65
N ARG A 118 -10.25 -10.67 -15.86
CA ARG A 118 -10.81 -11.97 -16.27
C ARG A 118 -11.64 -12.62 -15.15
N VAL A 119 -11.25 -12.47 -13.88
CA VAL A 119 -12.05 -12.92 -12.73
C VAL A 119 -13.39 -12.18 -12.68
N TYR A 120 -13.39 -10.85 -12.80
CA TYR A 120 -14.61 -10.04 -12.82
C TYR A 120 -15.53 -10.45 -13.97
N THR A 121 -14.98 -10.59 -15.17
CA THR A 121 -15.73 -11.02 -16.36
C THR A 121 -16.37 -12.39 -16.14
N ALA A 122 -15.63 -13.36 -15.59
CA ALA A 122 -16.15 -14.70 -15.29
C ALA A 122 -17.23 -14.71 -14.19
N LYS A 123 -17.29 -13.66 -13.36
CA LYS A 123 -18.31 -13.44 -12.32
C LYS A 123 -19.50 -12.61 -12.81
N ASN A 124 -19.55 -12.27 -14.10
CA ASN A 124 -20.54 -11.34 -14.67
C ASN A 124 -20.51 -9.94 -13.99
N LEU A 125 -19.32 -9.53 -13.54
CA LEU A 125 -19.05 -8.20 -13.00
C LEU A 125 -18.25 -7.40 -14.05
N THR A 126 -18.42 -6.08 -14.04
CA THR A 126 -17.74 -5.19 -14.98
C THR A 126 -16.90 -4.18 -14.20
N LEU A 127 -15.64 -4.04 -14.60
CA LEU A 127 -14.77 -2.94 -14.18
C LEU A 127 -14.85 -1.83 -15.23
N THR A 128 -15.30 -0.65 -14.82
CA THR A 128 -15.34 0.52 -15.71
C THR A 128 -14.05 1.33 -15.55
N MET A 129 -13.75 2.19 -16.52
CA MET A 129 -12.60 3.10 -16.41
C MET A 129 -12.74 4.07 -15.23
N GLU A 130 -13.96 4.35 -14.77
CA GLU A 130 -14.21 5.20 -13.60
C GLU A 130 -13.84 4.51 -12.28
N ASP A 131 -13.74 3.19 -12.27
CA ASP A 131 -13.34 2.36 -11.12
C ASP A 131 -11.81 2.21 -11.01
N ILE A 132 -11.07 2.71 -12.01
CA ILE A 132 -9.62 2.52 -12.11
C ILE A 132 -8.92 3.86 -11.92
N ILE A 133 -8.05 3.93 -10.91
CA ILE A 133 -7.16 5.05 -10.66
C ILE A 133 -5.76 4.65 -11.12
N GLU A 134 -5.31 5.25 -12.23
CA GLU A 134 -3.93 5.11 -12.66
C GLU A 134 -2.98 5.76 -11.66
N ALA A 135 -1.93 5.04 -11.26
CA ALA A 135 -0.96 5.51 -10.30
C ALA A 135 0.48 5.21 -10.74
N ASP A 136 1.33 6.22 -10.63
CA ASP A 136 2.76 6.05 -10.74
C ASP A 136 3.32 5.39 -9.48
N THR A 137 4.24 4.44 -9.67
CA THR A 137 5.00 3.81 -8.57
C THR A 137 6.45 4.24 -8.63
N PHE A 138 6.91 4.80 -7.52
CA PHE A 138 8.25 5.34 -7.34
C PHE A 138 9.01 4.52 -6.32
N VAL A 139 10.26 4.17 -6.63
CA VAL A 139 11.14 3.40 -5.75
C VAL A 139 12.42 4.17 -5.50
N LEU A 140 12.76 4.34 -4.23
CA LEU A 140 14.08 4.72 -3.80
C LEU A 140 14.85 3.44 -3.45
N ASP A 141 15.96 3.23 -4.14
CA ASP A 141 16.86 2.12 -3.83
C ASP A 141 17.47 2.30 -2.44
N LYS A 142 17.61 1.20 -1.71
CA LYS A 142 18.16 1.16 -0.34
C LYS A 142 19.64 1.53 -0.24
N GLU A 143 20.36 1.55 -1.36
CA GLU A 143 21.78 1.90 -1.44
C GLU A 143 22.02 3.39 -1.77
N VAL A 144 20.96 4.18 -1.96
CA VAL A 144 21.10 5.63 -2.14
C VAL A 144 21.71 6.28 -0.88
N PRO A 145 22.64 7.25 -1.01
CA PRO A 145 23.18 7.97 0.13
C PRO A 145 22.09 8.69 0.94
N LEU A 146 22.33 8.84 2.24
CA LEU A 146 21.45 9.66 3.09
C LEU A 146 21.38 11.10 2.56
N TYR A 147 20.19 11.68 2.56
CA TYR A 147 20.01 13.09 2.26
C TYR A 147 20.66 13.94 3.36
N ASP A 148 21.42 14.96 2.97
CA ASP A 148 21.86 16.00 3.89
C ASP A 148 20.65 16.88 4.27
N VAL A 149 20.14 16.67 5.49
CA VAL A 149 18.98 17.35 6.01
C VAL A 149 19.29 17.93 7.38
N ARG A 150 19.09 19.23 7.51
CA ARG A 150 19.13 19.93 8.80
C ARG A 150 17.74 20.47 9.10
N LEU A 151 17.22 20.12 10.27
CA LEU A 151 15.96 20.67 10.75
C LEU A 151 16.16 22.13 11.20
N PRO A 152 15.39 23.09 10.67
CA PRO A 152 15.34 24.44 11.21
C PRO A 152 14.98 24.45 12.71
N PRO A 153 15.50 25.39 13.53
CA PRO A 153 15.36 25.35 14.99
C PRO A 153 13.92 25.26 15.54
N LYS A 154 12.93 25.78 14.80
CA LYS A 154 11.51 25.73 15.20
C LYS A 154 10.78 24.46 14.76
N LEU A 155 11.43 23.63 13.94
CA LEU A 155 10.85 22.40 13.42
C LEU A 155 11.34 21.19 14.21
N THR A 156 10.42 20.30 14.52
CA THR A 156 10.74 18.98 15.10
C THR A 156 10.14 17.90 14.23
N PHE A 157 10.82 16.76 14.13
CA PHE A 157 10.37 15.59 13.39
C PHE A 157 10.32 14.39 14.34
N LYS A 158 9.14 13.78 14.47
CA LYS A 158 8.90 12.70 15.41
C LYS A 158 7.71 11.84 14.96
N HIS A 159 7.50 10.72 15.65
CA HIS A 159 6.27 9.95 15.47
C HIS A 159 5.03 10.80 15.78
N ILE A 160 3.98 10.56 15.00
CA ILE A 160 2.68 11.21 15.18
C ILE A 160 2.05 10.69 16.48
N SER A 161 1.43 11.57 17.26
CA SER A 161 0.62 11.17 18.43
C SER A 161 -0.86 11.02 18.08
N MET A 162 -1.59 10.28 18.92
CA MET A 162 -3.04 10.10 18.79
C MET A 162 -3.82 11.43 18.82
N ASP A 163 -3.28 12.49 19.42
CA ASP A 163 -3.92 13.82 19.44
C ASP A 163 -4.12 14.40 18.04
N SER A 164 -3.30 13.97 17.07
CA SER A 164 -3.39 14.42 15.67
C SER A 164 -4.32 13.56 14.81
N LEU A 165 -4.91 12.48 15.36
CA LEU A 165 -5.74 11.52 14.61
C LEU A 165 -6.86 12.22 13.84
N LYS A 166 -7.64 13.05 14.55
CA LYS A 166 -8.79 13.74 13.96
C LYS A 166 -8.35 14.67 12.82
N LEU A 167 -7.29 15.45 13.03
CA LEU A 167 -6.75 16.36 12.02
C LEU A 167 -6.35 15.59 10.75
N ILE A 168 -5.66 14.46 10.92
CA ILE A 168 -5.15 13.65 9.81
C ILE A 168 -6.32 13.03 9.03
N ASN A 169 -7.27 12.41 9.75
CA ASN A 169 -8.45 11.79 9.14
C ASN A 169 -9.33 12.82 8.41
N ASP A 170 -9.57 14.00 9.01
CA ASP A 170 -10.35 15.07 8.42
C ASP A 170 -9.72 15.61 7.11
N ASN A 171 -8.39 15.56 7.00
CA ASN A 171 -7.65 15.99 5.82
C ASN A 171 -7.42 14.87 4.78
N TRP A 172 -7.86 13.63 5.03
CA TRP A 172 -7.74 12.56 4.05
C TRP A 172 -8.86 12.65 3.00
N PRO A 173 -8.57 12.95 1.72
CA PRO A 173 -9.60 13.07 0.68
C PRO A 173 -10.36 11.77 0.41
N HIS A 174 -9.79 10.61 0.79
CA HIS A 174 -10.40 9.29 0.60
C HIS A 174 -10.93 8.68 1.90
N ARG A 175 -11.16 9.50 2.93
CA ARG A 175 -11.75 9.03 4.20
C ARG A 175 -13.10 8.34 3.98
N TYR A 176 -13.40 7.38 4.82
CA TYR A 176 -14.61 6.57 4.76
C TYR A 176 -15.15 6.31 6.18
N PRO A 177 -16.41 5.86 6.33
CA PRO A 177 -16.94 5.51 7.64
C PRO A 177 -16.06 4.47 8.36
N GLY A 178 -15.38 4.88 9.43
CA GLY A 178 -14.44 4.04 10.18
C GLY A 178 -12.96 4.21 9.79
N SER A 179 -12.60 5.16 8.93
CA SER A 179 -11.19 5.40 8.55
C SER A 179 -10.30 5.88 9.70
N GLU A 180 -10.87 6.36 10.81
CA GLU A 180 -10.10 6.69 12.02
C GLU A 180 -9.36 5.48 12.59
N TRP A 181 -9.99 4.31 12.59
CA TRP A 181 -9.35 3.06 13.03
C TRP A 181 -8.07 2.77 12.24
N TYR A 182 -8.06 3.09 10.94
CA TYR A 182 -6.90 2.85 10.10
C TYR A 182 -5.72 3.74 10.51
N TYR A 183 -5.96 5.04 10.72
CA TYR A 183 -4.91 5.92 11.22
C TYR A 183 -4.50 5.61 12.65
N GLU A 184 -5.42 5.16 13.50
CA GLU A 184 -5.11 4.66 14.84
C GLU A 184 -4.16 3.45 14.78
N LEU A 185 -4.41 2.48 13.89
CA LEU A 185 -3.52 1.34 13.65
C LEU A 185 -2.12 1.83 13.27
N LEU A 186 -2.00 2.73 12.29
CA LEU A 186 -0.70 3.22 11.84
C LEU A 186 0.05 4.03 12.91
N ILE A 187 -0.66 4.87 13.68
CA ILE A 187 -0.08 5.66 14.77
C ILE A 187 0.40 4.75 15.90
N LYS A 188 -0.43 3.81 16.37
CA LYS A 188 -0.07 2.86 17.43
C LYS A 188 1.08 1.93 17.02
N SER A 189 1.22 1.68 15.72
CA SER A 189 2.32 0.89 15.15
C SER A 189 3.61 1.70 14.92
N ASN A 190 3.65 2.97 15.34
CA ASN A 190 4.77 3.89 15.09
C ASN A 190 5.11 4.06 13.60
N LEU A 191 4.14 3.91 12.71
CA LEU A 191 4.32 4.05 11.26
C LEU A 191 4.03 5.47 10.75
N GLY A 192 3.50 6.36 11.59
CA GLY A 192 3.23 7.76 11.28
C GLY A 192 4.35 8.69 11.70
N TYR A 193 4.77 9.59 10.80
CA TYR A 193 5.83 10.57 11.03
C TYR A 193 5.36 11.98 10.71
N GLY A 194 5.57 12.90 11.67
CA GLY A 194 5.10 14.27 11.61
C GLY A 194 6.21 15.29 11.72
N LEU A 195 6.11 16.36 10.93
CA LEU A 195 6.86 17.59 11.07
C LEU A 195 6.01 18.60 11.83
N TYR A 196 6.55 19.08 12.94
CA TYR A 196 5.88 20.01 13.83
C TYR A 196 6.58 21.36 13.83
N ASN A 197 5.83 22.46 13.78
CA ASN A 197 6.34 23.82 13.91
C ASN A 197 5.80 24.44 15.20
N GLY A 198 6.67 24.67 16.20
CA GLY A 198 6.22 25.19 17.49
C GLY A 198 5.15 24.34 18.19
N GLY A 199 5.17 23.01 17.96
CA GLY A 199 4.19 22.06 18.52
C GLY A 199 2.98 21.76 17.63
N GLU A 200 2.74 22.54 16.57
CA GLU A 200 1.66 22.30 15.61
C GLU A 200 2.10 21.31 14.52
N LEU A 201 1.31 20.27 14.23
CA LEU A 201 1.56 19.35 13.12
C LEU A 201 1.31 20.04 11.77
N VAL A 202 2.36 20.27 10.98
CA VAL A 202 2.29 21.05 9.73
C VAL A 202 2.42 20.21 8.46
N SER A 203 3.06 19.04 8.55
CA SER A 203 3.18 18.09 7.46
C SER A 203 3.45 16.69 8.01
N TRP A 204 3.01 15.64 7.31
CA TRP A 204 3.20 14.26 7.74
C TRP A 204 3.32 13.31 6.57
N VAL A 205 3.78 12.10 6.87
CA VAL A 205 3.81 10.93 5.99
C VAL A 205 3.63 9.68 6.84
N PHE A 206 3.06 8.64 6.25
CA PHE A 206 2.94 7.33 6.88
C PHE A 206 3.69 6.30 6.05
N ILE A 207 4.26 5.31 6.74
CA ILE A 207 4.47 3.99 6.15
C ILE A 207 3.13 3.26 6.31
N LYS A 208 2.56 2.73 5.23
CA LYS A 208 1.33 1.95 5.32
C LYS A 208 1.59 0.59 5.96
N GLU A 209 0.54 -0.12 6.34
CA GLU A 209 0.62 -1.52 6.77
C GLU A 209 1.21 -2.43 5.67
N THR A 210 1.16 -1.99 4.41
CA THR A 210 1.76 -2.65 3.24
C THR A 210 3.25 -2.33 3.05
N GLY A 211 3.84 -1.48 3.89
CA GLY A 211 5.28 -1.15 3.90
C GLY A 211 5.70 -0.02 2.97
N ASP A 212 4.85 0.40 2.04
CA ASP A 212 5.10 1.55 1.16
C ASP A 212 4.59 2.86 1.78
N LEU A 213 5.15 3.99 1.34
CA LEU A 213 4.78 5.31 1.81
C LEU A 213 3.38 5.70 1.32
N GLY A 214 2.61 6.28 2.23
CA GLY A 214 1.28 6.79 1.97
C GLY A 214 0.98 8.06 2.74
N HIS A 215 -0.15 8.68 2.40
CA HIS A 215 -0.73 9.79 3.15
C HIS A 215 0.22 10.98 3.38
N LEU A 216 1.17 11.22 2.47
CA LEU A 216 2.00 12.43 2.48
C LEU A 216 1.10 13.65 2.33
N TYR A 217 1.13 14.54 3.32
CA TYR A 217 0.31 15.73 3.30
C TYR A 217 1.01 16.90 3.99
N THR A 218 0.70 18.11 3.53
CA THR A 218 1.08 19.36 4.16
C THR A 218 -0.17 20.21 4.34
N VAL A 219 -0.41 20.67 5.58
CA VAL A 219 -1.54 21.53 5.96
C VAL A 219 -1.60 22.73 5.01
N LYS A 220 -2.81 23.08 4.54
CA LYS A 220 -3.03 24.06 3.47
C LYS A 220 -2.24 25.36 3.66
N ASN A 221 -2.25 25.91 4.88
CA ASN A 221 -1.58 27.18 5.24
C ASN A 221 -0.04 27.05 5.42
N HIS A 222 0.49 25.84 5.32
CA HIS A 222 1.92 25.52 5.42
C HIS A 222 2.52 24.99 4.11
N ARG A 223 1.73 24.93 3.03
CA ARG A 223 2.21 24.53 1.69
C ARG A 223 3.19 25.55 1.13
N ARG A 224 3.98 25.11 0.14
CA ARG A 224 5.01 25.93 -0.55
C ARG A 224 6.17 26.40 0.34
N LYS A 225 6.31 25.86 1.55
CA LYS A 225 7.42 26.11 2.49
C LYS A 225 8.50 25.00 2.47
N GLY A 226 8.42 24.06 1.54
CA GLY A 226 9.35 22.92 1.44
C GLY A 226 9.07 21.76 2.40
N TYR A 227 8.01 21.81 3.22
CA TYR A 227 7.77 20.81 4.27
C TYR A 227 7.50 19.39 3.77
N GLY A 228 6.76 19.23 2.66
CA GLY A 228 6.56 17.90 2.07
C GLY A 228 7.87 17.26 1.61
N GLU A 229 8.78 18.05 1.03
CA GLU A 229 10.12 17.56 0.66
C GLU A 229 10.96 17.23 1.89
N LEU A 230 10.91 18.08 2.92
CA LEU A 230 11.64 17.88 4.16
C LEU A 230 11.21 16.58 4.87
N VAL A 231 9.90 16.37 5.03
CA VAL A 231 9.33 15.14 5.61
C VAL A 231 9.76 13.93 4.79
N LEU A 232 9.65 14.00 3.47
CA LEU A 232 9.99 12.88 2.60
C LEU A 232 11.48 12.51 2.69
N LYS A 233 12.40 13.48 2.72
CA LYS A 233 13.83 13.21 2.96
C LYS A 233 14.08 12.57 4.33
N LEU A 234 13.39 13.05 5.37
CA LEU A 234 13.57 12.57 6.73
C LEU A 234 13.10 11.12 6.88
N ILE A 235 11.93 10.77 6.34
CA ILE A 235 11.46 9.37 6.38
C ILE A 235 12.32 8.46 5.49
N SER A 236 12.75 8.93 4.32
CA SER A 236 13.67 8.16 3.48
C SER A 236 14.99 7.91 4.20
N ASN A 237 15.54 8.88 4.93
CA ASN A 237 16.74 8.67 5.75
C ASN A 237 16.54 7.62 6.85
N ILE A 238 15.34 7.45 7.40
CA ILE A 238 15.05 6.37 8.34
C ILE A 238 15.11 5.03 7.61
N GLN A 239 14.39 4.90 6.49
CA GLN A 239 14.39 3.66 5.69
C GLN A 239 15.79 3.28 5.17
N LEU A 240 16.56 4.25 4.70
CA LEU A 240 17.93 4.04 4.19
C LEU A 240 18.91 3.59 5.27
N LYS A 241 18.80 4.11 6.51
CA LYS A 241 19.60 3.63 7.64
C LYS A 241 19.37 2.15 7.93
N ASP A 242 18.13 1.70 7.73
CA ASP A 242 17.73 0.30 7.91
C ASP A 242 17.94 -0.54 6.65
N LYS A 243 18.53 0.01 5.59
CA LYS A 243 18.74 -0.66 4.29
C LYS A 243 17.44 -1.19 3.67
N LYS A 244 16.36 -0.41 3.78
CA LYS A 244 15.05 -0.72 3.23
C LYS A 244 14.80 0.05 1.93
N TYR A 245 14.15 -0.61 0.99
CA TYR A 245 13.55 0.07 -0.16
C TYR A 245 12.44 1.00 0.32
N THR A 246 12.31 2.16 -0.31
CA THR A 246 11.18 3.07 -0.05
C THR A 246 10.34 3.16 -1.29
N VAL A 247 9.11 2.68 -1.22
CA VAL A 247 8.15 2.75 -2.32
C VAL A 247 7.13 3.83 -2.03
N ALA A 248 6.69 4.55 -3.04
CA ALA A 248 5.61 5.52 -2.93
C ALA A 248 4.75 5.50 -4.18
N HIS A 249 3.46 5.78 -4.01
CA HIS A 249 2.52 5.88 -5.12
C HIS A 249 1.95 7.30 -5.21
N CYS A 250 1.63 7.73 -6.42
CA CYS A 250 0.71 8.84 -6.62
C CYS A 250 -0.10 8.66 -7.89
N GLY A 251 -1.37 9.10 -7.88
CA GLY A 251 -2.16 9.13 -9.10
C GLY A 251 -1.46 9.90 -10.23
N THR A 252 -1.62 9.48 -11.47
CA THR A 252 -0.99 10.12 -12.65
C THR A 252 -1.36 11.60 -12.78
N TYR A 253 -2.54 11.98 -12.27
CA TYR A 253 -3.01 13.37 -12.15
C TYR A 253 -2.21 14.22 -11.12
N ASN A 254 -1.54 13.59 -10.14
CA ASN A 254 -0.80 14.27 -9.08
C ASN A 254 0.66 14.57 -9.50
N THR A 255 0.79 15.41 -10.53
CA THR A 255 2.09 15.79 -11.10
C THR A 255 3.03 16.43 -10.07
N SER A 256 2.50 17.06 -9.01
CA SER A 256 3.31 17.65 -7.93
C SER A 256 4.02 16.58 -7.11
N ALA A 257 3.33 15.50 -6.74
CA ALA A 257 3.94 14.39 -6.00
C ALA A 257 4.97 13.66 -6.88
N GLY A 258 4.62 13.33 -8.13
CA GLY A 258 5.54 12.68 -9.06
C GLY A 258 6.84 13.48 -9.31
N LYS A 259 6.75 14.81 -9.44
CA LYS A 259 7.93 15.69 -9.53
C LYS A 259 8.77 15.69 -8.25
N LEU A 260 8.13 15.63 -7.09
CA LEU A 260 8.83 15.58 -5.80
C LEU A 260 9.59 14.26 -5.63
N TYR A 261 8.97 13.11 -5.94
CA TYR A 261 9.65 11.81 -5.90
C TYR A 261 10.86 11.77 -6.83
N LYS A 262 10.70 12.19 -8.09
CA LYS A 262 11.81 12.28 -9.06
C LYS A 262 12.93 13.20 -8.60
N LYS A 263 12.58 14.38 -8.03
CA LYS A 263 13.56 15.34 -7.47
C LYS A 263 14.42 14.69 -6.38
N LEU A 264 13.85 13.74 -5.63
CA LEU A 264 14.51 13.06 -4.53
C LEU A 264 15.25 11.79 -4.98
N GLY A 265 15.32 11.49 -6.27
CA GLY A 265 16.03 10.32 -6.78
C GLY A 265 15.23 9.02 -6.68
N PHE A 266 13.93 9.09 -6.42
CA PHE A 266 13.07 7.93 -6.64
C PHE A 266 12.92 7.69 -8.14
N GLU A 267 13.14 6.46 -8.56
CA GLU A 267 12.93 6.03 -9.93
C GLU A 267 11.46 5.63 -10.12
N ASN A 268 10.86 6.10 -11.21
CA ASN A 268 9.53 5.64 -11.58
C ASN A 268 9.68 4.26 -12.23
N LEU A 269 9.04 3.23 -11.66
CA LEU A 269 9.03 1.88 -12.26
C LEU A 269 8.29 1.84 -13.60
N LEU A 270 7.49 2.86 -13.91
CA LEU A 270 6.73 2.99 -15.15
C LEU A 270 7.55 3.56 -16.30
N LYS A 271 8.39 2.70 -16.89
CA LYS A 271 8.49 2.68 -18.36
C LYS A 271 7.69 1.56 -19.00
N THR A 272 7.03 0.72 -18.21
CA THR A 272 6.13 -0.33 -18.65
C THR A 272 4.99 -0.47 -17.66
N ASP A 273 3.82 -0.82 -18.16
CA ASP A 273 2.51 -0.78 -17.50
C ASP A 273 2.47 -1.69 -16.27
N TRP A 274 2.81 -1.24 -15.05
CA TRP A 274 2.89 -2.18 -13.92
C TRP A 274 2.04 -1.83 -12.72
N PHE A 275 1.48 -0.63 -12.53
CA PHE A 275 0.71 -0.41 -11.30
C PHE A 275 -0.54 0.44 -11.56
N LEU A 276 -1.68 -0.25 -11.65
CA LEU A 276 -3.00 0.38 -11.63
C LEU A 276 -3.58 0.18 -10.23
N THR A 277 -4.12 1.24 -9.63
CA THR A 277 -4.91 1.13 -8.40
C THR A 277 -6.36 1.06 -8.83
N ALA A 278 -6.94 -0.14 -8.92
CA ALA A 278 -8.39 -0.25 -9.09
C ALA A 278 -9.06 -0.05 -7.74
N VAL A 279 -9.83 1.03 -7.61
CA VAL A 279 -10.77 1.18 -6.50
C VAL A 279 -12.11 0.72 -7.06
N VAL A 280 -12.39 -0.58 -6.95
CA VAL A 280 -13.69 -1.10 -7.38
C VAL A 280 -14.72 -0.73 -6.33
N ILE A 281 -15.26 0.48 -6.47
CA ILE A 281 -16.45 0.87 -5.75
C ILE A 281 -17.60 0.27 -6.54
N ASN A 282 -18.13 -0.87 -6.10
CA ASN A 282 -19.45 -1.31 -6.56
C ASN A 282 -20.45 -0.23 -6.13
N ARG A 283 -20.69 0.77 -7.00
CA ARG A 283 -21.61 1.89 -6.76
C ARG A 283 -23.07 1.49 -6.90
N ASP A 284 -23.35 0.29 -7.42
CA ASP A 284 -24.70 -0.23 -7.60
C ASP A 284 -24.84 -1.62 -6.96
N ILE A 285 -24.96 -1.69 -5.63
CA ILE A 285 -25.85 -2.69 -5.04
C ILE A 285 -27.21 -2.00 -4.91
N LYS A 286 -27.95 -1.94 -6.02
CA LYS A 286 -29.40 -1.77 -5.92
C LYS A 286 -29.94 -3.05 -5.30
N THR A 287 -30.23 -2.99 -4.01
CA THR A 287 -31.12 -3.96 -3.38
C THR A 287 -32.48 -3.83 -4.04
N ASN A 288 -32.89 -4.84 -4.80
CA ASN A 288 -34.31 -5.11 -4.99
C ASN A 288 -34.81 -5.90 -3.77
#